data_AF-A0A0Q9KI19-F1
#
_entry.id   AF-A0A0Q9KI19-F1
#
_cell.length_a   1.000
_cell.length_b   1.000
_cell.length_c   1.000
_cell.angle_alpha   90.00
_cell.angle_beta   90.00
_cell.angle_gamma   90.00
#
_symmetry.space_group_name_H-M   'P 1'
#
loop_
_entity.id
_entity.type
_entity.pdbx_description
1 polymer ?
#
loop_
_entity_poly.entity_id
_entity_poly.type
_entity_poly.pdbx_seq_one_letter_code
_entity_poly.pdbx_strand_id
1 'polypeptide(L)'
;MPPRRRVRVADGRAALASWASAQRGGAGTDRATTALAVRFTLEELETRAPGRSVEVRVPPFGAVQCIEGLQHRRGTPPNVIETDAATWLALAVGRVDPAGAAGQGALRVSGTRADLTAYLPLFPDLDES
;
A
#
# COMPACT_ATOMS: atom_id res chain seq x y z
N MET A 1 -15.60 -3.82 -12.88
CA MET A 1 -14.39 -3.86 -13.73
C MET A 1 -13.20 -3.57 -12.84
N PRO A 2 -12.14 -4.39 -12.86
CA PRO A 2 -10.89 -4.03 -12.21
C PRO A 2 -10.34 -2.73 -12.82
N PRO A 3 -9.64 -1.90 -12.04
CA PRO A 3 -9.05 -0.67 -12.54
C PRO A 3 -8.02 -0.99 -13.63
N ARG A 4 -7.90 -0.11 -14.62
CA ARG A 4 -6.85 -0.25 -15.63
C ARG A 4 -5.51 0.06 -14.99
N ARG A 5 -4.67 -0.97 -14.84
CA ARG A 5 -3.29 -0.84 -14.35
C ARG A 5 -2.51 0.14 -15.23
N ARG A 6 -1.93 1.17 -14.61
CA ARG A 6 -1.11 2.18 -15.29
C ARG A 6 0.37 1.82 -15.26
N VAL A 7 0.82 1.18 -14.17
CA VAL A 7 2.20 0.71 -14.04
C VAL A 7 2.35 -0.67 -14.68
N ARG A 8 3.25 -0.84 -15.66
CA ARG A 8 3.53 -2.17 -16.20
C ARG A 8 4.03 -3.09 -15.09
N VAL A 9 3.57 -4.34 -15.09
CA VAL A 9 3.90 -5.31 -14.02
C VAL A 9 5.40 -5.52 -13.89
N ALA A 10 6.12 -5.66 -15.01
CA ALA A 10 7.57 -5.83 -15.00
C ALA A 10 8.29 -4.63 -14.37
N ASP A 11 7.96 -3.41 -14.81
CA ASP A 11 8.55 -2.16 -14.31
C ASP A 11 8.27 -1.96 -12.81
N GLY A 12 7.03 -2.25 -12.38
CA GLY A 12 6.62 -2.16 -10.98
C GLY A 12 7.31 -3.19 -10.07
N ARG A 13 7.43 -4.45 -10.52
CA ARG A 13 8.17 -5.49 -9.79
C ARG A 13 9.65 -5.15 -9.68
N ALA A 14 10.27 -4.67 -10.76
CA ALA A 14 11.68 -4.27 -10.75
C ALA A 14 11.92 -3.11 -9.77
N ALA A 15 11.06 -2.10 -9.76
CA ALA A 15 11.15 -0.98 -8.82
C ALA A 15 10.97 -1.42 -7.37
N LEU A 16 9.99 -2.30 -7.09
CA LEU A 16 9.76 -2.83 -5.75
C LEU A 16 10.95 -3.65 -5.25
N ALA A 17 11.53 -4.50 -6.10
CA ALA A 17 12.73 -5.27 -5.78
C ALA A 17 13.94 -4.35 -5.51
N SER A 18 14.15 -3.34 -6.36
CA SER A 18 15.22 -2.35 -6.17
C SER A 18 15.09 -1.62 -4.84
N TRP A 19 13.87 -1.19 -4.47
CA TRP A 19 13.61 -0.58 -3.18
C TRP A 19 13.89 -1.57 -2.02
N ALA A 20 13.42 -2.81 -2.14
CA ALA A 20 13.60 -3.82 -1.11
C ALA A 20 15.08 -4.12 -0.84
N SER A 21 15.90 -4.28 -1.89
CA SER A 21 17.34 -4.50 -1.78
C SER A 21 18.09 -3.28 -1.22
N ALA A 22 17.73 -2.06 -1.64
CA ALA A 22 18.36 -0.83 -1.14
C ALA A 22 18.19 -0.69 0.38
N GLN A 23 16.98 -0.94 0.90
CA GLN A 23 16.70 -0.88 2.32
C GLN A 23 17.52 -1.90 3.14
N ARG A 24 17.77 -3.12 2.63
CA ARG A 24 18.63 -4.10 3.31
C ARG A 24 20.08 -3.63 3.42
N GLY A 25 20.57 -2.94 2.38
CA GLY A 25 21.90 -2.36 2.35
C GLY A 25 22.04 -1.04 3.12
N GLY A 26 20.97 -0.54 3.76
CA GLY A 26 20.95 0.77 4.41
C GLY A 26 21.03 1.96 3.43
N ALA A 27 20.78 1.71 2.14
CA ALA A 27 20.81 2.72 1.09
C ALA A 27 19.39 3.24 0.79
N GLY A 28 19.28 4.54 0.47
CA GLY A 28 18.05 5.11 -0.06
C GLY A 28 17.82 4.74 -1.52
N THR A 29 16.56 4.70 -1.94
CA THR A 29 16.19 4.62 -3.37
C THR A 29 15.87 6.01 -3.89
N ASP A 30 16.09 6.26 -5.19
CA ASP A 30 15.67 7.53 -5.79
C ASP A 30 14.14 7.70 -5.78
N ARG A 31 13.69 8.94 -5.93
CA ARG A 31 12.28 9.32 -5.85
C ARG A 31 11.44 8.64 -6.93
N ALA A 32 11.97 8.42 -8.13
CA ALA A 32 11.22 7.85 -9.24
C ALA A 32 10.97 6.36 -9.01
N THR A 33 11.99 5.61 -8.58
CA THR A 33 11.85 4.19 -8.21
C THR A 33 10.88 4.03 -7.03
N THR A 34 11.00 4.86 -5.99
CA THR A 34 10.06 4.87 -4.86
C THR A 34 8.62 5.14 -5.33
N ALA A 35 8.42 6.17 -6.17
CA ALA A 35 7.09 6.50 -6.69
C ALA A 35 6.50 5.35 -7.51
N LEU A 36 7.32 4.69 -8.34
CA LEU A 36 6.89 3.58 -9.19
C LEU A 36 6.50 2.36 -8.35
N ALA A 37 7.31 2.01 -7.35
CA ALA A 37 7.01 0.92 -6.41
C ALA A 37 5.71 1.18 -5.64
N VAL A 38 5.51 2.39 -5.10
CA VAL A 38 4.28 2.77 -4.37
C VAL A 38 3.05 2.68 -5.26
N ARG A 39 3.10 3.27 -6.47
CA ARG A 39 1.96 3.23 -7.40
C ARG A 39 1.63 1.81 -7.84
N PHE A 40 2.65 1.01 -8.10
CA PHE A 40 2.49 -0.40 -8.44
C PHE A 40 1.80 -1.19 -7.33
N THR A 41 2.26 -1.07 -6.08
CA THR A 41 1.68 -1.81 -4.95
C THR A 41 0.28 -1.32 -4.58
N LEU A 42 -0.02 -0.02 -4.73
CA LEU A 42 -1.39 0.49 -4.58
C LEU A 42 -2.33 -0.07 -5.67
N GLU A 43 -1.92 -0.05 -6.94
CA GLU A 43 -2.70 -0.63 -8.03
C GLU A 43 -2.87 -2.16 -7.87
N GLU A 44 -1.87 -2.84 -7.31
CA GLU A 44 -1.96 -4.27 -6.97
C GLU A 44 -2.99 -4.51 -5.87
N LEU A 45 -2.99 -3.72 -4.79
CA LEU A 45 -4.00 -3.81 -3.73
C LEU A 45 -5.41 -3.64 -4.31
N GLU A 46 -5.63 -2.59 -5.10
CA GLU A 46 -6.92 -2.32 -5.74
C GLU A 46 -7.34 -3.44 -6.71
N THR A 47 -6.39 -4.04 -7.42
CA THR A 47 -6.64 -5.18 -8.32
C THR A 47 -7.08 -6.42 -7.54
N ARG A 48 -6.43 -6.72 -6.40
CA ARG A 48 -6.72 -7.92 -5.59
C ARG A 48 -7.95 -7.77 -4.71
N ALA A 49 -8.22 -6.55 -4.25
CA ALA A 49 -9.34 -6.22 -3.38
C ALA A 49 -10.14 -5.06 -4.01
N PRO A 50 -10.85 -5.30 -5.12
CA PRO A 50 -11.61 -4.25 -5.79
C PRO A 50 -12.70 -3.71 -4.87
N GLY A 51 -12.99 -2.42 -4.97
CA GLY A 51 -14.07 -1.80 -4.21
C GLY A 51 -13.83 -0.32 -3.95
N ARG A 52 -14.67 0.25 -3.09
CA ARG A 52 -14.66 1.69 -2.77
C ARG A 52 -15.01 1.98 -1.32
N SER A 53 -14.89 0.97 -0.46
CA SER A 53 -15.22 1.09 0.96
C SER A 53 -14.08 1.74 1.74
N VAL A 54 -12.83 1.53 1.32
CA VAL A 54 -11.62 2.03 1.99
C VAL A 54 -10.76 2.79 1.00
N GLU A 55 -10.23 3.95 1.41
CA GLU A 55 -9.25 4.72 0.66
C GLU A 55 -7.88 4.58 1.30
N VAL A 56 -6.87 4.16 0.52
CA VAL A 56 -5.48 4.05 0.96
C VAL A 56 -4.66 5.16 0.31
N ARG A 57 -3.97 5.96 1.12
CA ARG A 57 -3.21 7.14 0.70
C ARG A 57 -1.73 7.00 1.08
N VAL A 58 -0.87 7.28 0.11
CA VAL A 58 0.58 7.30 0.27
C VAL A 58 1.13 8.59 -0.36
N PRO A 59 0.95 9.75 0.30
CA PRO A 59 1.43 11.02 -0.23
C PRO A 59 2.97 11.05 -0.32
N PRO A 60 3.54 11.69 -1.36
CA PRO A 60 2.87 12.37 -2.47
C PRO A 60 2.59 11.47 -3.70
N PHE A 61 2.74 10.15 -3.56
CA PHE A 61 2.89 9.24 -4.71
C PHE A 61 1.57 8.72 -5.28
N GLY A 62 0.55 8.53 -4.46
CA GLY A 62 -0.77 8.12 -4.93
C GLY A 62 -1.77 7.76 -3.83
N ALA A 63 -2.96 7.41 -4.29
CA ALA A 63 -4.03 6.83 -3.49
C ALA A 63 -4.87 5.89 -4.35
N VAL A 64 -5.51 4.90 -3.74
CA VAL A 64 -6.49 4.00 -4.38
C VAL A 64 -7.70 3.81 -3.48
N GLN A 65 -8.82 3.44 -4.08
CA GLN A 65 -9.99 2.96 -3.35
C GLN A 65 -10.08 1.46 -3.53
N CYS A 66 -10.24 0.73 -2.44
CA CYS A 66 -10.27 -0.73 -2.44
C CYS A 66 -11.29 -1.26 -1.44
N ILE A 67 -11.41 -2.59 -1.40
CA ILE A 67 -12.26 -3.36 -0.50
C ILE A 67 -13.75 -3.14 -0.78
N GLU A 68 -14.47 -4.24 -1.02
CA GLU A 68 -15.91 -4.22 -1.15
C GLU A 68 -16.57 -3.81 0.16
N GLY A 69 -17.68 -3.07 0.07
CA GLY A 69 -18.42 -2.70 1.26
C GLY A 69 -19.31 -1.48 1.06
N LEU A 70 -20.17 -1.26 2.05
CA LEU A 70 -21.03 -0.08 2.09
C LEU A 70 -20.15 1.16 2.24
N GLN A 71 -20.26 2.06 1.26
CA GLN A 71 -19.75 3.41 1.38
C GLN A 71 -20.37 4.10 2.60
N HIS A 72 -19.61 5.05 3.15
CA HIS A 72 -20.01 5.83 4.32
C HIS A 72 -21.37 6.47 4.08
N ARG A 73 -22.26 6.32 5.06
CA ARG A 73 -23.52 7.07 5.10
C ARG A 73 -23.24 8.39 5.80
N ARG A 74 -24.02 9.43 5.49
CA ARG A 74 -23.93 10.75 6.13
C ARG A 74 -23.83 10.59 7.66
N GLY A 75 -22.72 11.04 8.25
CA GLY A 75 -22.45 10.98 9.69
C GLY A 75 -21.32 10.03 10.14
N THR A 76 -20.84 9.11 9.30
CA THR A 76 -19.65 8.29 9.62
C THR A 76 -18.38 8.84 8.96
N PRO A 77 -17.24 8.90 9.69
CA PRO A 77 -15.97 9.39 9.13
C PRO A 77 -15.42 8.39 8.12
N PRO A 78 -14.93 8.82 6.93
CA PRO A 78 -14.53 7.94 5.83
C PRO A 78 -13.50 6.89 6.26
N ASN A 79 -13.55 5.69 5.68
CA ASN A 79 -12.53 4.67 5.94
C ASN A 79 -11.28 5.07 5.16
N VAL A 80 -10.30 5.63 5.86
CA VAL A 80 -9.07 6.11 5.26
C VAL A 80 -7.90 5.48 5.99
N ILE A 81 -6.93 4.99 5.21
CA ILE A 81 -5.63 4.59 5.69
C ILE A 81 -4.61 5.50 5.03
N GLU A 82 -3.79 6.16 5.83
CA GLU A 82 -2.77 7.08 5.34
C GLU A 82 -1.43 6.78 5.99
N THR A 83 -0.38 6.73 5.18
CA THR A 83 0.98 6.44 5.65
C THR A 83 2.02 6.99 4.67
N ASP A 84 3.29 7.00 5.08
CA ASP A 84 4.40 7.36 4.21
C ASP A 84 4.81 6.19 3.29
N ALA A 85 5.65 6.49 2.30
CA ALA A 85 6.08 5.51 1.31
C ALA A 85 6.92 4.36 1.87
N ALA A 86 7.78 4.62 2.86
CA ALA A 86 8.62 3.58 3.43
C ALA A 86 7.77 2.58 4.22
N THR A 87 6.86 3.08 5.05
CA THR A 87 5.92 2.25 5.81
C THR A 87 4.99 1.46 4.89
N TRP A 88 4.41 2.10 3.87
CA TRP A 88 3.57 1.42 2.88
C TRP A 88 4.30 0.26 2.17
N LEU A 89 5.52 0.50 1.68
CA LEU A 89 6.27 -0.53 0.97
C LEU A 89 6.73 -1.65 1.91
N ALA A 90 7.07 -1.34 3.16
CA ALA A 90 7.38 -2.35 4.19
C ALA A 90 6.17 -3.25 4.48
N LEU A 91 4.98 -2.68 4.60
CA LEU A 91 3.71 -3.41 4.72
C LEU A 91 3.43 -4.28 3.48
N ALA A 92 3.64 -3.73 2.28
CA ALA A 92 3.37 -4.43 1.02
C ALA A 92 4.25 -5.67 0.82
N VAL A 93 5.48 -5.67 1.36
CA VAL A 93 6.41 -6.81 1.29
C VAL A 93 6.45 -7.65 2.58
N GLY A 94 5.72 -7.27 3.62
CA GLY A 94 5.59 -8.07 4.85
C GLY A 94 6.68 -7.86 5.91
N ARG A 95 7.44 -6.77 5.83
CA ARG A 95 8.47 -6.41 6.83
C ARG A 95 7.91 -5.84 8.12
N VAL A 96 6.70 -5.28 8.07
CA VAL A 96 5.99 -4.71 9.21
C VAL A 96 4.55 -5.17 9.13
N ASP A 97 3.93 -5.45 10.28
CA ASP A 97 2.51 -5.78 10.35
C ASP A 97 1.65 -4.51 10.47
N PRO A 98 0.42 -4.50 9.91
CA PRO A 98 -0.44 -3.31 9.95
C PRO A 98 -0.75 -2.81 11.37
N ALA A 99 -0.95 -3.71 12.33
CA ALA A 99 -1.29 -3.36 13.70
C ALA A 99 -0.09 -2.70 14.42
N GLY A 100 1.12 -3.22 14.23
CA GLY A 100 2.36 -2.66 14.73
C GLY A 100 2.65 -1.29 14.14
N ALA A 101 2.49 -1.11 12.83
CA ALA A 101 2.63 0.20 12.18
C ALA A 101 1.63 1.23 12.73
N ALA A 102 0.39 0.82 12.97
CA ALA A 102 -0.63 1.68 13.57
C ALA A 102 -0.30 2.04 15.04
N GLY A 103 0.13 1.05 15.84
CA GLY A 103 0.52 1.24 17.23
C GLY A 103 1.70 2.19 17.42
N GLN A 104 2.60 2.25 16.42
CA GLN A 104 3.74 3.19 16.39
C GLN A 104 3.39 4.56 15.80
N GLY A 105 2.15 4.76 15.32
CA GLY A 105 1.71 6.00 14.66
C GLY A 105 2.22 6.18 13.24
N ALA A 106 2.86 5.16 12.65
CA ALA A 106 3.35 5.17 11.26
C ALA A 106 2.22 4.92 10.24
N LEU A 107 1.13 4.28 10.66
CA LEU A 107 -0.08 4.04 9.88
C LEU A 107 -1.27 4.75 10.53
N ARG A 108 -1.83 5.77 9.88
CA ARG A 108 -3.04 6.43 10.36
C ARG A 108 -4.26 5.70 9.82
N VAL A 109 -5.16 5.32 10.73
CA VAL A 109 -6.39 4.60 10.41
C VAL A 109 -7.58 5.42 10.87
N SER A 110 -8.52 5.70 9.97
CA SER A 110 -9.78 6.39 10.26
C SER A 110 -10.95 5.55 9.73
N GLY A 111 -12.04 5.46 10.49
CA GLY A 111 -13.21 4.65 10.14
C GLY A 111 -13.12 3.20 10.64
N THR A 112 -14.26 2.60 10.93
CA THR A 112 -14.34 1.28 11.60
C THR A 112 -14.04 0.08 10.71
N ARG A 113 -13.94 0.28 9.38
CA ARG A 113 -13.63 -0.78 8.42
C ARG A 113 -12.31 -0.53 7.67
N ALA A 114 -11.53 0.44 8.11
CA ALA A 114 -10.20 0.69 7.58
C ALA A 114 -9.21 -0.34 8.12
N ASP A 115 -9.24 -1.55 7.56
CA ASP A 115 -8.34 -2.64 7.92
C ASP A 115 -7.77 -3.30 6.67
N LEU A 116 -6.44 -3.45 6.63
CA LEU A 116 -5.70 -4.08 5.54
C LEU A 116 -5.08 -5.43 5.93
N THR A 117 -5.29 -5.90 7.17
CA THR A 117 -4.64 -7.10 7.69
C THR A 117 -4.90 -8.34 6.84
N ALA A 118 -6.12 -8.48 6.29
CA ALA A 118 -6.47 -9.59 5.41
C ALA A 118 -5.92 -9.46 3.97
N TYR A 119 -5.32 -8.32 3.61
CA TYR A 119 -4.90 -7.98 2.25
C TYR A 119 -3.39 -7.75 2.13
N LEU A 120 -2.66 -7.79 3.24
CA LEU A 120 -1.22 -7.58 3.32
C LEU A 120 -0.55 -8.80 3.97
N PRO A 121 0.69 -9.15 3.56
CA PRO A 121 1.48 -8.51 2.52
C PRO A 121 1.01 -8.86 1.09
N LEU A 122 1.32 -7.98 0.14
CA LEU A 122 1.06 -8.22 -1.28
C LEU A 122 2.14 -9.10 -1.93
N PHE A 123 3.37 -9.02 -1.43
CA PHE A 123 4.52 -9.70 -2.01
C PHE A 123 5.42 -10.28 -0.89
N PRO A 124 4.95 -11.30 -0.15
CA PRO A 124 5.71 -11.89 0.97
C PRO A 124 7.06 -12.47 0.53
N ASP A 125 7.13 -13.01 -0.69
CA ASP A 125 8.33 -13.72 -1.17
C ASP A 125 9.46 -12.78 -1.62
N LEU A 126 9.26 -11.45 -1.63
CA LEU A 126 10.27 -10.50 -2.08
C LEU A 126 11.42 -10.28 -1.09
N ASP A 127 11.27 -10.72 0.16
CA ASP A 127 12.35 -10.64 1.15
C ASP A 127 13.11 -11.96 1.34
N GLU A 128 12.55 -13.07 0.85
CA GLU A 128 13.13 -14.42 0.96
C GLU A 128 14.19 -14.70 -0.14
N SER A 129 14.71 -13.67 -0.81
CA SER A 129 15.74 -13.77 -1.87
C SER A 129 16.88 -12.77 -1.71
#